data_AF-A0A8J6L4X5-F1
#
_entry.id   AF-A0A8J6L4X5-F1
#
_cell.length_a   1.000
_cell.length_b   1.000
_cell.length_c   1.000
_cell.angle_alpha   90.00
_cell.angle_beta   90.00
_cell.angle_gamma   90.00
#
_symmetry.space_group_name_H-M   'P 1'
#
loop_
_entity.id
_entity.type
_entity.pdbx_description
1 polymer ?
#
loop_
_entity_poly.entity_id
_entity_poly.type
_entity_poly.pdbx_seq_one_letter_code
_entity_poly.pdbx_strand_id
1 'polypeptide(L)'
;MATLSLEPAGRSCWDEPLSISVRGLAPEQPVTLRAALRDERGALFRAHARYRADPHGEVDLAHAPALGGSFAGLEPMGLLWAMEPDRPFWRLIKRDVQTPFVVELEVLDGHEPIGSETLW
;
A
#
# COMPACT_ATOMS: atom_id res chain seq x y z
N MET A 1 -3.07 -11.27 -16.28
CA MET A 1 -2.95 -9.89 -15.75
C MET A 1 -3.25 -9.97 -14.27
N ALA A 2 -2.47 -9.28 -13.45
CA ALA A 2 -2.71 -9.21 -12.02
C ALA A 2 -3.93 -8.32 -11.74
N THR A 3 -4.75 -8.72 -10.76
CA THR A 3 -5.95 -8.00 -10.34
C THR A 3 -5.85 -7.71 -8.85
N LEU A 4 -6.01 -6.44 -8.47
CA LEU A 4 -6.09 -6.00 -7.08
C LEU A 4 -7.57 -5.96 -6.65
N SER A 5 -7.86 -6.56 -5.50
CA SER A 5 -9.19 -6.67 -4.92
C SER A 5 -9.21 -6.07 -3.51
N LEU A 6 -10.32 -5.42 -3.18
CA LEU A 6 -10.54 -4.75 -1.90
C LEU A 6 -11.86 -5.22 -1.31
N GLU A 7 -11.88 -5.53 -0.02
CA GLU A 7 -13.10 -5.83 0.72
C GLU A 7 -13.18 -4.97 2.00
N PRO A 8 -14.23 -4.13 2.16
CA PRO A 8 -15.36 -3.95 1.24
C PRO A 8 -14.95 -3.22 -0.06
N ALA A 9 -15.51 -3.64 -1.20
CA ALA A 9 -15.22 -3.04 -2.52
C ALA A 9 -15.87 -1.66 -2.75
N GLY A 10 -16.71 -1.22 -1.80
CA GLY A 10 -17.50 0.00 -1.90
C GLY A 10 -16.90 1.16 -1.10
N ARG A 11 -17.78 1.90 -0.41
CA ARG A 11 -17.34 2.93 0.53
C ARG A 11 -16.74 2.28 1.76
N SER A 12 -15.61 2.79 2.20
CA SER A 12 -14.94 2.40 3.45
C SER A 12 -14.56 3.68 4.19
N CYS A 13 -14.80 3.69 5.50
CA CYS A 13 -14.36 4.78 6.37
C CYS A 13 -12.88 4.61 6.73
N TRP A 14 -12.19 5.71 7.05
CA TRP A 14 -10.76 5.69 7.35
C TRP A 14 -10.40 4.81 8.57
N ASP A 15 -11.36 4.62 9.48
CA ASP A 15 -11.25 3.83 10.70
C ASP A 15 -11.73 2.38 10.55
N GLU A 16 -12.16 1.97 9.35
CA GLU A 16 -12.60 0.60 9.08
C GLU A 16 -11.44 -0.26 8.54
N PRO A 17 -11.38 -1.55 8.92
CA PRO A 17 -10.41 -2.47 8.33
C PRO A 17 -10.73 -2.70 6.85
N LEU A 18 -9.67 -2.79 6.04
CA LEU A 18 -9.74 -3.03 4.60
C LEU A 18 -8.92 -4.27 4.28
N SER A 19 -9.58 -5.30 3.75
CA SER A 19 -8.90 -6.48 3.22
C SER A 19 -8.39 -6.19 1.82
N ILE A 20 -7.10 -6.43 1.58
CA ILE A 20 -6.43 -6.18 0.31
C ILE A 20 -5.85 -7.51 -0.18
N SER A 21 -6.16 -7.87 -1.41
CA SER A 21 -5.57 -9.03 -2.06
C SER A 21 -5.19 -8.74 -3.52
N VAL A 22 -4.20 -9.47 -4.02
CA VAL A 22 -3.74 -9.42 -5.39
C VAL A 22 -3.74 -10.84 -5.95
N ARG A 23 -4.40 -11.04 -7.09
CA ARG A 23 -4.51 -12.34 -7.77
C ARG A 23 -3.95 -12.27 -9.18
N GLY A 24 -3.63 -13.43 -9.75
CA GLY A 24 -3.17 -13.53 -11.14
C GLY A 24 -1.69 -13.16 -11.30
N LEU A 25 -0.91 -13.28 -10.23
CA LEU A 25 0.55 -13.26 -10.24
C LEU A 25 1.08 -14.64 -10.68
N ALA A 26 2.36 -14.73 -11.01
CA ALA A 26 3.03 -16.01 -11.14
C ALA A 26 3.21 -16.66 -9.75
N PRO A 27 3.23 -18.00 -9.64
CA PRO A 27 3.54 -18.69 -8.40
C PRO A 27 4.85 -18.21 -7.79
N GLU A 28 4.85 -17.92 -6.49
CA GLU A 28 6.03 -17.44 -5.74
C GLU A 28 6.66 -16.13 -6.27
N GLN A 29 5.92 -15.37 -7.08
CA GLN A 29 6.41 -14.12 -7.65
C GLN A 29 6.71 -13.10 -6.54
N PRO A 30 7.92 -12.52 -6.49
CA PRO A 30 8.21 -11.40 -5.61
C PRO A 30 7.48 -10.15 -6.13
N VAL A 31 6.76 -9.47 -5.25
CA VAL A 31 6.07 -8.22 -5.58
C VAL A 31 6.27 -7.18 -4.50
N THR A 32 6.17 -5.91 -4.87
CA THR A 32 6.15 -4.80 -3.94
C THR A 32 4.81 -4.09 -4.04
N LEU A 33 4.10 -3.98 -2.92
CA LEU A 33 2.89 -3.18 -2.84
C LEU A 33 3.23 -1.79 -2.35
N ARG A 34 2.71 -0.77 -3.04
CA ARG A 34 2.89 0.63 -2.69
C ARG A 34 1.52 1.26 -2.47
N ALA A 35 1.43 2.05 -1.41
CA ALA A 35 0.29 2.91 -1.14
C ALA A 35 0.75 4.37 -1.13
N ALA A 36 0.01 5.24 -1.80
CA ALA A 36 0.29 6.66 -1.87
C ALA A 36 -0.98 7.47 -1.63
N LEU A 37 -0.87 8.58 -0.89
CA LEU A 37 -1.97 9.51 -0.66
C LEU A 37 -1.45 10.94 -0.71
N ARG A 38 -2.26 11.86 -1.23
CA ARG A 38 -2.00 13.30 -1.10
C ARG A 38 -2.95 13.91 -0.09
N ASP A 39 -2.40 14.68 0.85
CA ASP A 39 -3.20 15.41 1.81
C ASP A 39 -3.86 16.65 1.18
N GLU A 40 -4.69 17.35 1.94
CA GLU A 40 -5.41 18.55 1.45
C GLU A 40 -4.50 19.74 1.13
N ARG A 41 -3.23 19.69 1.53
CA ARG A 41 -2.19 20.67 1.18
C ARG A 41 -1.26 20.17 0.06
N GLY A 42 -1.56 19.00 -0.50
CA GLY A 42 -0.81 18.38 -1.59
C GLY A 42 0.49 17.68 -1.16
N ALA A 43 0.77 17.54 0.13
CA ALA A 43 1.91 16.76 0.62
C ALA A 43 1.67 15.26 0.38
N LEU A 44 2.71 14.56 -0.04
CA LEU A 44 2.62 13.17 -0.44
C LEU A 44 3.02 12.26 0.72
N PHE A 45 2.17 11.28 1.00
CA PHE A 45 2.39 10.24 1.99
C PHE A 45 2.51 8.90 1.27
N ARG A 46 3.51 8.08 1.65
CA ARG A 46 3.74 6.78 1.02
C ARG A 46 4.12 5.72 2.03
N ALA A 47 3.66 4.51 1.78
CA ALA A 47 4.17 3.29 2.39
C ALA A 47 4.43 2.26 1.30
N HIS A 48 5.37 1.37 1.54
CA HIS A 48 5.57 0.20 0.70
C HIS A 48 5.95 -1.02 1.52
N ALA A 49 5.57 -2.19 1.04
CA ALA A 49 5.99 -3.45 1.63
C ALA A 49 6.20 -4.51 0.54
N ARG A 50 7.20 -5.35 0.78
CA ARG A 50 7.58 -6.45 -0.11
C ARG A 50 6.86 -7.71 0.30
N TYR A 51 6.27 -8.39 -0.67
CA TYR A 51 5.54 -9.64 -0.47
C TYR A 51 6.01 -10.69 -1.49
N ARG A 52 5.62 -11.93 -1.24
CA ARG A 52 5.81 -13.02 -2.19
C ARG A 52 4.45 -13.68 -2.38
N ALA A 53 4.06 -13.86 -3.64
CA ALA A 53 2.84 -14.60 -3.97
C ALA A 53 2.93 -16.04 -3.46
N ASP A 54 1.78 -16.62 -3.14
CA ASP A 54 1.67 -18.02 -2.80
C ASP A 54 1.86 -18.93 -4.05
N PRO A 55 1.82 -20.26 -3.89
CA PRO A 55 1.90 -21.19 -5.03
C PRO A 55 0.75 -21.06 -6.05
N HIS A 56 -0.33 -20.36 -5.71
CA HIS A 56 -1.47 -20.09 -6.59
C HIS A 56 -1.37 -18.73 -7.29
N GLY A 57 -0.33 -17.93 -7.00
CA GLY A 57 -0.17 -16.59 -7.58
C GLY A 57 -1.07 -15.55 -6.91
N GLU A 58 -1.37 -15.73 -5.62
CA GLU A 58 -2.14 -14.80 -4.80
C GLU A 58 -1.29 -14.21 -3.67
N VAL A 59 -1.51 -12.94 -3.37
CA VAL A 59 -1.04 -12.26 -2.15
C VAL A 59 -2.27 -11.73 -1.43
N ASP A 60 -2.59 -12.29 -0.28
CA ASP A 60 -3.61 -11.78 0.63
C ASP A 60 -2.92 -11.19 1.87
N LEU A 61 -3.11 -9.89 2.12
CA LEU A 61 -2.43 -9.19 3.21
C LEU A 61 -2.88 -9.66 4.60
N ALA A 62 -4.01 -10.34 4.71
CA ALA A 62 -4.47 -10.97 5.95
C ALA A 62 -3.66 -12.22 6.32
N HIS A 63 -2.96 -12.83 5.36
CA HIS A 63 -2.29 -14.13 5.52
C HIS A 63 -0.81 -14.10 5.11
N ALA A 64 -0.41 -13.18 4.23
CA ALA A 64 0.95 -13.05 3.75
C ALA A 64 1.70 -11.99 4.58
N PRO A 65 2.75 -12.37 5.34
CA PRO A 65 3.55 -11.39 6.06
C PRO A 65 4.39 -10.54 5.10
N ALA A 66 4.51 -9.25 5.41
CA ALA A 66 5.44 -8.36 4.74
C ALA A 66 6.89 -8.78 5.05
N LEU A 67 7.69 -8.91 4.00
CA LEU A 67 9.11 -9.27 4.05
C LEU A 67 10.01 -8.06 4.36
N GLY A 68 9.44 -6.87 4.47
CA GLY A 68 10.12 -5.61 4.78
C GLY A 68 9.76 -4.47 3.82
N GLY A 69 10.25 -3.28 4.13
CA GLY A 69 9.85 -2.02 3.50
C GLY A 69 9.59 -1.00 4.61
N SER A 70 8.50 -0.25 4.50
CA SER A 70 8.00 0.62 5.58
C SER A 70 7.61 -0.16 6.84
N PHE A 71 7.29 -1.46 6.72
CA PHE A 71 6.97 -2.36 7.82
C PHE A 71 7.31 -3.82 7.46
N ALA A 72 7.24 -4.73 8.43
CA ALA A 72 7.44 -6.16 8.26
C ALA A 72 6.50 -6.97 9.18
N GLY A 73 6.24 -8.23 8.85
CA GLY A 73 5.34 -9.10 9.61
C GLY A 73 3.91 -9.10 9.07
N LEU A 74 3.00 -9.76 9.79
CA LEU A 74 1.60 -9.92 9.40
C LEU A 74 0.80 -8.67 9.79
N GLU A 75 0.80 -7.68 8.89
CA GLU A 75 0.23 -6.35 9.13
C GLU A 75 -0.72 -5.98 7.99
N PRO A 76 -2.00 -6.38 8.04
CA PRO A 76 -2.94 -6.20 6.92
C PRO A 76 -3.18 -4.73 6.56
N MET A 77 -3.21 -3.87 7.59
CA MET A 77 -3.38 -2.43 7.46
C MET A 77 -2.05 -1.66 7.39
N GLY A 78 -0.92 -2.38 7.27
CA GLY A 78 0.43 -1.81 7.27
C GLY A 78 0.62 -0.70 6.25
N LEU A 79 0.07 -0.88 5.05
CA LEU A 79 0.15 0.11 3.97
C LEU A 79 -0.54 1.44 4.30
N LEU A 80 -1.50 1.47 5.23
CA LEU A 80 -2.20 2.69 5.64
C LEU A 80 -1.55 3.36 6.85
N TRP A 81 -1.24 2.60 7.90
CA TRP A 81 -0.71 3.20 9.13
C TRP A 81 0.78 3.54 9.04
N ALA A 82 1.55 2.85 8.20
CA ALA A 82 2.99 3.06 8.03
C ALA A 82 3.33 4.13 6.98
N MET A 83 2.35 4.93 6.55
CA MET A 83 2.58 5.98 5.57
C MET A 83 3.42 7.11 6.17
N GLU A 84 4.52 7.42 5.49
CA GLU A 84 5.42 8.50 5.86
C GLU A 84 5.32 9.66 4.88
N PRO A 85 5.42 10.92 5.34
CA PRO A 85 5.44 12.08 4.47
C PRO A 85 6.73 12.14 3.65
N ASP A 86 6.65 12.65 2.43
CA ASP A 86 7.80 12.99 1.59
C ASP A 86 8.62 14.17 2.16
N ARG A 87 8.00 14.97 3.03
CA ARG A 87 8.59 16.13 3.68
C ARG A 87 8.85 15.85 5.16
N PRO A 88 10.06 16.16 5.67
CA PRO A 88 10.36 16.00 7.08
C PRO A 88 9.46 16.90 7.93
N PHE A 89 9.06 16.40 9.11
CA PHE A 89 8.24 17.11 10.09
C PHE A 89 6.83 17.51 9.59
N TRP A 90 6.32 16.86 8.53
CA TRP A 90 4.97 17.08 8.04
C TRP A 90 3.96 16.14 8.72
N ARG A 91 2.81 16.68 9.14
CA ARG A 91 1.70 15.90 9.69
C ARG A 91 0.58 15.83 8.65
N LEU A 92 -0.08 14.68 8.54
CA LEU A 92 -1.22 14.49 7.64
C LEU A 92 -2.34 15.49 7.95
N ILE A 93 -2.82 16.21 6.93
CA ILE A 93 -3.87 17.22 7.08
C ILE A 93 -5.16 16.74 6.40
N LYS A 94 -6.17 16.46 7.24
CA LYS A 94 -7.58 16.30 6.87
C LYS A 94 -8.41 17.31 7.65
N ARG A 95 -9.08 18.24 6.96
CA ARG A 95 -9.98 19.24 7.57
C ARG A 95 -11.38 19.13 7.01
N ASP A 96 -11.51 18.88 5.72
CA ASP A 96 -12.81 18.71 5.08
C ASP A 96 -13.24 17.25 5.14
N VAL A 97 -14.05 16.90 6.14
CA VAL A 97 -14.54 15.52 6.34
C VAL A 97 -15.58 15.08 5.30
N GLN A 98 -16.07 15.99 4.45
CA GLN A 98 -17.06 15.66 3.40
C GLN A 98 -16.41 15.06 2.16
N THR A 99 -15.09 15.25 1.99
CA THR A 99 -14.30 14.69 0.90
C THR A 99 -13.46 13.51 1.39
N PRO A 100 -13.41 12.37 0.67
CA PRO A 100 -12.55 11.25 1.07
C PRO A 100 -11.08 11.55 0.75
N PHE A 101 -10.17 10.84 1.42
CA PHE A 101 -8.83 10.66 0.87
C PHE A 101 -8.86 9.60 -0.23
N VAL A 102 -8.10 9.83 -1.29
CA VAL A 102 -7.86 8.83 -2.32
C VAL A 102 -6.49 8.21 -2.04
N VAL A 103 -6.48 6.90 -1.79
CA VAL A 103 -5.25 6.11 -1.65
C VAL A 103 -5.02 5.38 -2.96
N GLU A 104 -3.91 5.68 -3.61
CA GLU A 104 -3.44 4.99 -4.80
C GLU A 104 -2.69 3.72 -4.36
N LEU A 105 -3.17 2.56 -4.81
CA LEU A 105 -2.54 1.26 -4.55
C LEU A 105 -1.92 0.73 -5.84
N GLU A 106 -0.66 0.33 -5.76
CA GLU A 106 0.10 -0.17 -6.89
C GLU A 106 0.77 -1.49 -6.57
N VAL A 107 0.79 -2.39 -7.55
CA VAL A 107 1.51 -3.66 -7.51
C VAL A 107 2.68 -3.56 -8.47
N LEU A 108 3.89 -3.62 -7.92
CA LEU A 108 5.14 -3.56 -8.67
C LEU A 108 5.77 -4.96 -8.70
N ASP A 109 6.34 -5.32 -9.85
CA ASP A 109 7.07 -6.57 -10.00
C ASP A 109 8.43 -6.50 -9.30
N GLY A 110 8.81 -7.57 -8.62
CA GLY A 110 10.09 -7.69 -7.93
C GLY A 110 10.18 -6.98 -6.58
N HIS A 111 11.38 -7.10 -5.99
CA HIS A 111 11.79 -6.44 -4.74
C HIS A 111 12.90 -5.42 -4.97
N GLU A 112 13.15 -5.06 -6.23
CA GLU A 112 14.16 -4.07 -6.55
C GLU A 112 13.83 -2.77 -5.82
N PRO A 113 14.83 -2.12 -5.18
CA PRO A 113 14.61 -0.81 -4.63
C PRO A 113 14.16 0.08 -5.78
N ILE A 114 13.00 0.70 -5.62
CA ILE A 114 12.60 1.81 -6.49
C ILE A 114 13.76 2.78 -6.37
N GLY A 115 14.54 2.92 -7.46
CA GLY A 115 15.66 3.84 -7.50
C GLY A 115 15.16 5.17 -6.95
N SER A 116 15.91 5.73 -6.00
CA SER A 116 15.74 7.11 -5.60
C SER A 116 15.97 7.98 -6.84
N GLU A 117 14.95 8.19 -7.67
CA GLU A 117 14.92 9.33 -8.57
C GLU A 117 14.69 10.57 -7.71
N THR A 118 15.77 10.93 -7.01
CA THR A 118 16.11 12.30 -6.70
C THR A 118 16.28 12.99 -8.05
N LEU A 119 15.22 13.60 -8.55
CA LEU A 119 15.33 14.66 -9.53
C LEU A 119 15.17 15.98 -8.79
N TRP A 120 16.30 16.69 -8.71
CA TRP A 120 16.47 18.05 -8.23
C TRP A 120 15.53 19.03 -8.94
#